data_AF-A0A0L0B3J6-F1
#
_entry.id   AF-A0A0L0B3J6-F1
#
_cell.length_a   1.000
_cell.length_b   1.000
_cell.length_c   1.000
_cell.angle_alpha   90.00
_cell.angle_beta   90.00
_cell.angle_gamma   90.00
#
_symmetry.space_group_name_H-M   'P 1'
#
loop_
_entity.id
_entity.type
_entity.pdbx_description
1 polymer ?
#
loop_
_entity_poly.entity_id
_entity_poly.type
_entity_poly.pdbx_seq_one_letter_code
_entity_poly.pdbx_strand_id
1 'polypeptide(L)' 'MKDPGDKASAKPLPVLGAGCASRYDPEALSEEHGTEFPGAEALWAQQVSKRQQGAPARDADTPAELKPDEPAATC' A
#
# COMPACT_ATOMS: atom_id res chain seq x y z
N MET A 1 34.16 0.34 -14.33
CA MET A 1 32.73 0.13 -14.01
C MET A 1 32.08 1.49 -13.82
N LYS A 2 30.87 1.70 -14.34
CA LYS A 2 30.05 2.89 -14.06
C LYS A 2 29.46 2.74 -12.65
N ASP A 3 29.36 3.84 -11.90
CA ASP A 3 28.87 3.83 -10.52
C ASP A 3 27.43 3.27 -10.46
N PRO A 4 27.13 2.28 -9.58
CA PRO A 4 25.81 1.67 -9.51
C PRO A 4 24.71 2.63 -9.04
N GLY A 5 25.05 3.75 -8.39
CA GLY A 5 24.09 4.79 -8.01
C GLY A 5 23.55 5.59 -9.20
N ASP A 6 24.32 5.72 -10.27
CA ASP A 6 23.92 6.42 -11.51
C ASP A 6 22.76 5.71 -12.23
N LYS A 7 22.57 4.41 -11.95
CA LYS A 7 21.51 3.57 -12.52
C LYS A 7 20.21 3.57 -11.70
N ALA A 8 20.22 4.14 -10.50
CA ALA A 8 19.13 4.07 -9.54
C ALA A 8 18.36 5.40 -9.40
N SER A 9 18.26 6.18 -10.48
CA SER A 9 17.51 7.44 -10.46
C SER A 9 16.06 7.23 -10.91
N ALA A 10 15.32 6.39 -10.19
CA ALA A 10 13.86 6.43 -10.26
C ALA A 10 13.42 7.70 -9.52
N LYS A 11 12.84 8.65 -10.24
CA LYS A 11 12.34 9.88 -9.64
C LYS A 11 10.98 9.60 -9.00
N PRO A 12 10.81 9.87 -7.69
CA PRO A 12 9.52 9.68 -7.05
C PRO A 12 8.50 10.68 -7.62
N LEU A 13 7.24 10.24 -7.63
CA LEU A 13 6.11 11.09 -7.94
C LEU A 13 5.99 12.27 -6.97
N PRO A 14 5.31 13.37 -7.39
CA PRO A 14 4.99 14.47 -6.49
C PRO A 14 4.31 13.97 -5.22
N VAL A 15 4.71 14.52 -4.08
CA VAL A 15 4.10 14.25 -2.78
C VAL A 15 3.49 15.53 -2.21
N LEU A 16 2.30 15.39 -1.63
CA LEU A 16 1.59 16.41 -0.89
C LEU A 16 1.91 16.28 0.61
N GLY A 17 2.06 17.40 1.31
CA GLY A 17 2.40 17.41 2.74
C GLY A 17 3.90 17.28 3.01
N ALA A 18 4.27 17.20 4.29
CA ALA A 18 5.67 17.15 4.72
C ALA A 18 5.87 16.16 5.88
N GLY A 19 7.09 15.61 5.99
CA GLY A 19 7.46 14.67 7.05
C GLY A 19 6.57 13.43 7.05
N CYS A 20 6.08 13.05 8.23
CA CYS A 20 5.22 11.87 8.42
C CYS A 20 3.83 11.99 7.76
N ALA A 21 3.39 13.20 7.39
CA ALA A 21 2.12 13.42 6.71
C ALA A 21 2.24 13.45 5.17
N SER A 22 3.42 13.11 4.64
CA SER A 22 3.66 13.07 3.20
C SER A 22 2.86 11.95 2.53
N ARG A 23 2.17 12.27 1.43
CA ARG A 23 1.39 11.32 0.62
C ARG A 23 1.60 11.59 -0.87
N TYR A 24 1.56 10.56 -1.72
CA TYR A 24 1.63 10.78 -3.18
C TYR A 24 0.41 11.56 -3.67
N ASP A 25 0.66 12.47 -4.62
CA ASP A 25 -0.40 13.23 -5.28
C ASP A 25 -1.23 12.29 -6.19
N PRO A 26 -2.55 12.17 -5.97
CA PRO A 26 -3.38 11.27 -6.74
C PRO A 26 -3.56 11.70 -8.19
N GLU A 27 -3.46 13.00 -8.49
CA GLU A 27 -3.55 13.50 -9.87
C GLU A 27 -2.28 13.18 -10.67
N ALA A 28 -1.13 13.05 -10.00
CA ALA A 28 0.12 12.58 -10.60
C ALA A 28 0.22 11.04 -10.72
N LEU A 29 -0.67 10.27 -10.08
CA LEU A 29 -0.73 8.83 -10.22
C LEU A 29 -1.48 8.45 -11.52
N SER A 30 -0.82 7.67 -12.35
CA SER A 30 -1.28 7.23 -13.67
C SER A 30 -1.04 5.73 -13.84
N GLU A 31 -1.65 5.13 -14.87
CA GLU A 31 -1.52 3.70 -15.17
C GLU A 31 -0.07 3.27 -15.43
N GLU A 32 0.79 4.18 -15.91
CA GLU A 32 2.22 3.93 -16.13
C GLU A 32 2.99 3.72 -14.82
N HIS A 33 2.47 4.24 -13.72
CA HIS A 33 3.00 3.99 -12.37
C HIS A 33 2.53 2.67 -11.78
N GLY A 34 1.59 2.00 -12.45
CA GLY A 34 1.27 0.57 -12.33
C GLY A 34 0.83 0.09 -10.95
N THR A 35 -0.43 -0.31 -10.84
CA THR A 35 -0.90 -1.22 -9.77
C THR A 35 -1.03 -2.67 -10.26
N GLU A 36 -0.75 -2.89 -11.54
CA GLU A 36 -0.87 -4.18 -12.20
C GLU A 36 0.26 -5.10 -11.76
N PHE A 37 -0.03 -5.97 -10.80
CA PHE A 37 0.89 -7.03 -10.37
C PHE A 37 0.35 -8.39 -10.84
N PRO A 38 0.59 -8.77 -12.12
CA PRO A 38 0.09 -10.03 -12.64
C PRO A 38 0.67 -11.19 -11.84
N GLY A 39 -0.21 -12.02 -11.26
CA GLY A 39 0.18 -13.10 -10.35
C GLY A 39 0.12 -12.75 -8.86
N ALA A 40 -0.30 -11.53 -8.48
CA ALA A 40 -0.58 -11.15 -7.09
C ALA A 40 -1.45 -12.18 -6.37
N GLU A 41 -2.56 -12.57 -7.00
CA GLU A 41 -3.53 -13.52 -6.45
C GLU A 41 -2.91 -14.88 -6.17
N ALA A 42 -2.16 -15.44 -7.14
CA ALA A 42 -1.50 -16.72 -6.98
C ALA A 42 -0.43 -16.69 -5.88
N LEU A 43 0.30 -15.59 -5.74
CA LEU A 43 1.28 -15.40 -4.68
C LEU A 43 0.59 -15.27 -3.31
N TRP A 44 -0.51 -14.52 -3.24
CA TRP A 44 -1.32 -14.40 -2.03
C TRP A 44 -1.88 -15.76 -1.58
N ALA A 45 -2.46 -16.54 -2.50
CA ALA A 45 -2.98 -17.87 -2.21
C ALA A 45 -1.91 -18.81 -1.63
N GLN A 46 -0.70 -18.78 -2.18
CA GLN A 46 0.45 -19.52 -1.65
C GLN A 46 0.82 -19.06 -0.23
N GLN A 47 0.86 -17.74 0.01
CA GLN A 47 1.23 -17.18 1.30
C GLN A 47 0.18 -17.50 2.38
N VAL A 48 -1.10 -17.40 2.04
CA VAL A 48 -2.22 -17.80 2.91
C VAL A 48 -2.16 -19.29 3.24
N SER A 49 -1.94 -20.14 2.24
CA SER A 49 -1.78 -21.59 2.44
C SER A 49 -0.61 -21.91 3.37
N LYS A 50 0.52 -21.23 3.19
CA LYS A 50 1.71 -21.38 4.05
C LYS A 50 1.47 -20.91 5.49
N ARG A 51 0.70 -19.83 5.70
CA ARG A 51 0.30 -19.39 7.05
C ARG A 51 -0.62 -20.43 7.73
N GLN A 52 -1.51 -21.06 6.98
CA GLN A 52 -2.41 -22.09 7.52
C GLN A 52 -1.68 -23.39 7.87
N GLN A 53 -0.57 -23.70 7.20
CA GLN A 53 0.23 -24.91 7.43
C GLN A 53 1.16 -24.83 8.66
N GLY A 54 1.18 -23.71 9.41
CA GLY A 54 2.02 -23.54 10.59
C GLY A 54 1.41 -22.66 11.68
N ALA A 55 0.45 -23.21 12.45
CA ALA A 55 -0.13 -22.63 13.68
C ALA A 55 -0.87 -21.28 13.49
N PRO A 56 -1.85 -20.92 14.37
CA PRO A 56 -2.84 -19.92 14.01
C PRO A 56 -2.19 -18.54 13.88
N ALA A 57 -2.43 -17.92 12.73
CA ALA A 57 -2.18 -16.51 12.53
C ALA A 57 -2.96 -15.75 13.61
N ARG A 58 -2.26 -15.10 14.54
CA ARG A 58 -2.88 -14.12 15.42
C ARG A 58 -3.47 -13.04 14.54
N ASP A 59 -4.79 -12.98 14.51
CA ASP A 59 -5.60 -11.88 14.03
C ASP A 59 -5.12 -10.62 14.76
N ALA A 60 -4.40 -9.75 14.04
CA ALA A 60 -3.98 -8.44 14.55
C ALA A 60 -4.10 -7.37 13.46
N ASP A 61 -5.01 -7.56 12.51
CA ASP A 61 -5.47 -6.50 11.61
C ASP A 61 -6.86 -6.84 11.09
N THR A 62 -7.82 -7.01 12.00
CA THR A 62 -9.21 -6.74 11.67
C THR A 62 -9.39 -5.25 11.90
N PRO A 63 -9.47 -4.39 10.87
CA PRO A 63 -9.98 -3.05 11.08
C PRO A 63 -11.36 -3.21 11.68
N ALA A 64 -11.50 -2.80 12.95
CA ALA A 64 -12.77 -2.75 13.63
C ALA A 64 -13.73 -2.02 12.69
N GLU A 65 -14.80 -2.73 12.32
CA GLU A 65 -15.92 -2.23 11.55
C GLU A 65 -16.24 -0.80 11.98
N LEU A 66 -15.85 0.17 11.15
CA LEU A 66 -16.16 1.58 11.33
C LEU A 66 -17.67 1.68 11.16
N LYS A 67 -18.38 1.63 12.30
CA LYS A 67 -19.79 1.98 12.33
C LYS A 67 -19.91 3.42 11.79
N PRO A 68 -20.75 3.67 10.78
CA PRO A 68 -21.02 5.03 10.36
C PRO A 68 -21.78 5.72 11.49
N ASP A 69 -21.07 6.48 12.31
CA ASP A 69 -21.69 7.47 13.17
C ASP A 69 -21.78 8.76 12.35
N GLU A 70 -22.88 8.87 11.60
CA GLU A 70 -23.49 10.17 11.34
C GLU A 70 -24.57 10.36 12.43
N PRO A 71 -24.81 11.59 12.93
CA PRO A 71 -25.14 12.71 12.05
C PRO A 71 -24.49 14.06 12.41
N ALA A 72 -24.58 14.94 11.42
CA ALA A 72 -24.32 16.37 11.50
C ALA A 72 -24.92 17.06 12.75
N ALA A 73 -24.07 17.73 13.51
CA ALA A 73 -24.35 18.82 14.46
C ALA A 73 -22.97 19.30 14.96
N THR A 74 -22.62 20.55 15.19
CA THR A 74 -23.29 21.85 15.20
C THR A 74 -22.15 22.87 15.43
N CYS A 75 -22.27 24.04 14.79
CA CYS A 75 -21.46 25.27 14.94
C CYS A 75 -20.00 25.26 14.46
#